data_AF-A0A397W472-F1
#
_entry.id   AF-A0A397W472-F1
#
_cell.length_a   1.000
_cell.length_b   1.000
_cell.length_c   1.000
_cell.angle_alpha   90.00
_cell.angle_beta   90.00
_cell.angle_gamma   90.00
#
_symmetry.space_group_name_H-M   'P 1'
#
loop_
_entity.id
_entity.type
_entity.pdbx_description
1 polymer ?
#
loop_
_entity_poly.entity_id
_entity_poly.type
_entity_poly.pdbx_seq_one_letter_code
_entity_poly.pdbx_strand_id
1 'polypeptide(L)'
;MHGLDSKIDLPIKVMREYYTRSKENTSPMTVKNIRKIAKYCIVNSLSCQSLMVKRNIINDYREVASIAYVSLFDSHYYAGGMKVYNLLGAEAWKRDILITMIPSERTEKGTFSGAYVFPPDKGLENKRPVTGLDFASLYPSIIMNYNLLQETMTLLAEEAGVLEKAGEILYKIEFPFNGRILHAWSIRHENKNNKMGLYPSVLKELLNKRNKTKAQLGILSNRKEYMELVISKIKERNLSVADAIDHILKNAEDKEKRANMNEILIPLINETYKNFKIEYNSICFDHTCLDSKQKAVKIYMNTFYGEAGNSLSPFFFLQLAGGITSAGQHNIKLVAEYVTKKKGFGIKYGDTDSLYLTCPIECYKECDLAYNNSKGTISKLEYWTEMVNIIMKVIEKLCNDVNTYLKIKNRSTYLKMAYKEVLFPVVFTGKKKYFGIPHKKVPNFNPKELFIKGIDTVKQDNKRVQRFIGRMREKYQSKIPDPGIALVM
;
A
#
# COMPACT_ATOMS: atom_id res chain seq x y z
N MET A 1 0.68 10.23 -18.29
CA MET A 1 -0.39 10.96 -19.00
C MET A 1 -1.72 10.58 -18.37
N HIS A 2 -2.46 11.54 -17.81
CA HIS A 2 -3.53 11.30 -16.84
C HIS A 2 -4.94 11.12 -17.43
N GLY A 3 -5.03 10.50 -18.62
CA GLY A 3 -6.31 10.18 -19.26
C GLY A 3 -7.16 11.39 -19.65
N LEU A 4 -6.56 12.57 -19.82
CA LEU A 4 -7.14 13.64 -20.62
C LEU A 4 -6.57 13.51 -22.03
N ASP A 5 -7.40 13.77 -23.05
CA ASP A 5 -6.96 13.77 -24.44
C ASP A 5 -5.85 14.81 -24.65
N SER A 6 -4.96 14.55 -25.61
CA SER A 6 -3.89 15.49 -25.94
C SER A 6 -4.50 16.81 -26.40
N LYS A 7 -4.34 17.85 -25.57
CA LYS A 7 -4.81 19.18 -25.89
C LYS A 7 -3.79 19.90 -26.79
N ILE A 8 -4.30 20.60 -27.80
CA ILE A 8 -3.51 21.58 -28.57
C ILE A 8 -3.13 22.73 -27.64
N ASP A 9 -1.84 22.88 -27.37
CA ASP A 9 -1.32 24.04 -26.66
C ASP A 9 -1.11 25.20 -27.63
N LEU A 10 -1.54 26.40 -27.24
CA LEU A 10 -1.39 27.61 -28.04
C LEU A 10 -0.21 28.42 -27.48
N PRO A 11 0.90 28.59 -28.23
CA PRO A 11 2.04 29.35 -27.73
C PRO A 11 1.65 30.78 -27.38
N ILE A 12 2.20 31.30 -26.28
CA ILE A 12 1.91 32.66 -25.79
C ILE A 12 2.16 33.74 -26.85
N LYS A 13 3.19 33.56 -27.70
CA LYS A 13 3.49 34.47 -28.82
C LYS A 13 2.34 34.53 -29.83
N VAL A 14 1.81 33.39 -30.23
CA VAL A 14 0.68 33.27 -31.17
C VAL A 14 -0.58 33.91 -30.59
N MET A 15 -0.85 33.71 -29.30
CA MET A 15 -1.99 34.35 -28.63
C MET A 15 -1.85 35.88 -28.62
N ARG A 16 -0.65 36.42 -28.33
CA ARG A 16 -0.38 37.87 -28.36
C ARG A 16 -0.56 38.46 -29.75
N GLU A 17 -0.06 37.78 -30.79
CA GLU A 17 -0.23 38.21 -32.18
C GLU A 17 -1.71 38.29 -32.59
N TYR A 18 -2.49 37.27 -32.25
CA TYR A 18 -3.93 37.23 -32.52
C TYR A 18 -4.69 38.34 -31.80
N TYR A 19 -4.36 38.62 -30.52
CA TYR A 19 -4.94 39.73 -29.77
C TYR A 19 -4.58 41.09 -30.38
N THR A 20 -3.31 41.30 -30.74
CA THR A 20 -2.84 42.58 -31.29
C THR A 20 -3.53 42.89 -32.61
N ARG A 21 -3.52 41.93 -33.55
CA ARG A 21 -4.19 42.08 -34.86
C ARG A 21 -5.70 42.29 -34.75
N SER A 22 -6.35 41.71 -33.74
CA SER A 22 -7.79 41.92 -33.52
C SER A 22 -8.15 43.32 -33.03
N LYS A 23 -7.21 44.01 -32.35
CA LYS A 23 -7.39 45.40 -31.93
C LYS A 23 -7.19 46.39 -33.08
N GLU A 24 -6.30 46.06 -34.00
CA GLU A 24 -5.98 46.91 -35.15
C GLU A 24 -7.06 46.88 -36.24
N ASN A 25 -7.68 45.71 -36.50
CA ASN A 25 -8.73 45.60 -37.52
C ASN A 25 -9.70 44.42 -37.27
N THR A 26 -11.00 44.66 -37.51
CA THR A 26 -12.04 43.63 -37.45
C THR A 26 -12.27 43.02 -38.84
N SER A 27 -11.83 41.79 -39.04
CA SER A 27 -12.04 41.01 -40.25
C SER A 27 -12.53 39.60 -39.92
N PRO A 28 -13.11 38.84 -40.87
CA PRO A 28 -13.51 37.45 -40.63
C PRO A 28 -12.37 36.58 -40.08
N MET A 29 -11.11 36.86 -40.46
CA MET A 29 -9.93 36.16 -39.98
C MET A 29 -9.59 36.52 -38.53
N THR A 30 -9.64 37.81 -38.14
CA THR A 30 -9.35 38.21 -36.76
C THR A 30 -10.42 37.73 -35.79
N VAL A 31 -11.69 37.70 -36.21
CA VAL A 31 -12.80 37.06 -35.47
C VAL A 31 -12.55 35.56 -35.27
N LYS A 32 -12.11 34.84 -36.31
CA LYS A 32 -11.78 33.41 -36.23
C LYS A 32 -10.63 33.14 -35.25
N ASN A 33 -9.61 34.00 -35.24
CA ASN A 33 -8.46 33.88 -34.34
C ASN A 33 -8.84 34.12 -32.87
N ILE A 34 -9.64 35.14 -32.58
CA ILE A 34 -10.16 35.38 -31.22
C ILE A 34 -11.08 34.24 -30.78
N ARG A 35 -11.94 33.73 -31.67
CA ARG A 35 -12.75 32.53 -31.38
C ARG A 35 -11.90 31.31 -31.05
N LYS A 36 -10.73 31.15 -31.69
CA LYS A 36 -9.77 30.08 -31.40
C LYS A 36 -9.16 30.24 -30.01
N ILE A 37 -8.80 31.46 -29.61
CA ILE A 37 -8.33 31.76 -28.24
C ILE A 37 -9.42 31.48 -27.22
N ALA A 38 -10.64 31.98 -27.44
CA ALA A 38 -11.76 31.75 -26.53
C ALA A 38 -12.03 30.25 -26.32
N LYS A 39 -12.06 29.47 -27.42
CA LYS A 39 -12.16 28.00 -27.35
C LYS A 39 -11.01 27.38 -26.55
N TYR A 40 -9.78 27.84 -26.76
CA TYR A 40 -8.62 27.36 -26.00
C TYR A 40 -8.75 27.64 -24.50
N CYS A 41 -9.14 28.85 -24.10
CA CYS A 41 -9.38 29.22 -22.71
C CYS A 41 -10.50 28.39 -22.09
N ILE A 42 -11.65 28.24 -22.77
CA ILE A 42 -12.78 27.42 -22.30
C ILE A 42 -12.32 25.98 -22.05
N VAL A 43 -11.63 25.37 -23.01
CA VAL A 43 -11.13 24.00 -22.85
C VAL A 43 -10.13 23.90 -21.70
N ASN A 44 -9.27 24.89 -21.45
CA ASN A 44 -8.34 24.89 -20.31
C ASN A 44 -9.10 24.91 -18.98
N SER A 45 -10.05 25.83 -18.82
CA SER A 45 -10.85 25.95 -17.60
C SER A 45 -11.66 24.68 -17.33
N LEU A 46 -12.34 24.14 -18.35
CA LEU A 46 -13.11 22.89 -18.23
C LEU A 46 -12.21 21.68 -17.95
N SER A 47 -10.97 21.68 -18.46
CA SER A 47 -10.00 20.61 -18.17
C SER A 47 -9.59 20.60 -16.70
N CYS A 48 -9.44 21.76 -16.05
CA CYS A 48 -9.17 21.84 -14.61
C CYS A 48 -10.30 21.22 -13.79
N GLN A 49 -11.54 21.58 -14.09
CA GLN A 49 -12.72 21.00 -13.42
C GLN A 49 -12.83 19.49 -13.67
N SER A 50 -12.65 19.07 -14.93
CA SER A 50 -12.69 17.65 -15.32
C SER A 50 -11.60 16.85 -14.60
N LEU A 51 -10.41 17.43 -14.43
CA LEU A 51 -9.32 16.81 -13.68
C LEU A 51 -9.66 16.68 -12.20
N MET A 52 -10.23 17.70 -11.57
CA MET A 52 -10.65 17.65 -10.16
C MET A 52 -11.66 16.53 -9.91
N VAL A 53 -12.66 16.39 -10.79
CA VAL A 53 -13.68 15.33 -10.71
C VAL A 53 -13.03 13.97 -10.96
N LYS A 54 -12.26 13.82 -12.03
CA LYS A 54 -11.59 12.56 -12.38
C LYS A 54 -10.59 12.08 -11.34
N ARG A 55 -9.98 13.00 -10.60
CA ARG A 55 -9.06 12.73 -9.49
C ARG A 55 -9.75 12.63 -8.13
N ASN A 56 -11.05 12.88 -8.05
CA ASN A 56 -11.82 12.79 -6.82
C ASN A 56 -11.32 13.70 -5.68
N ILE A 57 -10.65 14.82 -6.02
CA ILE A 57 -9.86 15.62 -5.07
C ILE A 57 -10.71 16.13 -3.90
N ILE A 58 -11.90 16.67 -4.18
CA ILE A 58 -12.79 17.26 -3.15
C ILE A 58 -13.25 16.17 -2.17
N ASN A 59 -13.58 14.98 -2.67
CA ASN A 59 -14.05 13.88 -1.84
C ASN A 59 -12.93 13.32 -0.98
N ASP A 60 -11.70 13.23 -1.52
CA ASP A 60 -10.53 12.83 -0.74
C ASP A 60 -10.36 13.75 0.47
N TYR A 61 -10.44 15.06 0.26
CA TYR A 61 -10.37 16.07 1.32
C TYR A 61 -11.55 16.02 2.29
N ARG A 62 -12.78 15.77 1.80
CA ARG A 62 -13.96 15.59 2.64
C ARG A 62 -13.83 14.38 3.57
N GLU A 63 -13.35 13.25 3.06
CA GLU A 63 -13.14 12.05 3.89
C GLU A 63 -12.05 12.29 4.94
N VAL A 64 -10.95 12.97 4.57
CA VAL A 64 -9.91 13.39 5.50
C VAL A 64 -10.50 14.26 6.62
N ALA A 65 -11.25 15.30 6.25
CA ALA A 65 -11.86 16.24 7.18
C ALA A 65 -12.79 15.52 8.17
N SER A 66 -13.64 14.63 7.67
CA SER A 66 -14.57 13.83 8.47
C SER A 66 -13.86 12.86 9.43
N ILE A 67 -12.74 12.25 9.02
CA ILE A 67 -12.00 11.31 9.88
C ILE A 67 -11.27 12.07 10.99
N ALA A 68 -10.59 13.17 10.65
CA ALA A 68 -9.65 13.83 11.55
C ALA A 68 -10.24 15.01 12.33
N TYR A 69 -11.54 15.28 12.20
CA TYR A 69 -12.22 16.41 12.84
C TYR A 69 -11.54 17.76 12.52
N VAL A 70 -11.27 17.99 11.23
CA VAL A 70 -10.67 19.23 10.73
C VAL A 70 -11.57 19.86 9.66
N SER A 71 -11.39 21.15 9.39
CA SER A 71 -12.10 21.80 8.28
C SER A 71 -11.63 21.25 6.92
N LEU A 72 -12.43 21.46 5.87
CA LEU A 72 -12.01 21.12 4.51
C LEU A 72 -10.77 21.92 4.09
N PHE A 73 -10.63 23.17 4.56
CA PHE A 73 -9.44 23.97 4.35
C PHE A 73 -8.21 23.31 5.00
N ASP A 74 -8.31 22.91 6.27
CA ASP A 74 -7.19 22.33 7.01
C ASP A 74 -6.81 20.92 6.53
N SER A 75 -7.76 20.22 5.92
CA SER A 75 -7.48 18.94 5.25
C SER A 75 -6.40 19.07 4.17
N HIS A 76 -6.37 20.20 3.47
CA HIS A 76 -5.45 20.49 2.37
C HIS A 76 -4.16 21.17 2.85
N TYR A 77 -4.26 22.20 3.69
CA TYR A 77 -3.12 23.07 4.01
C TYR A 77 -2.26 22.58 5.17
N TYR A 78 -2.83 21.86 6.14
CA TYR A 78 -2.07 21.40 7.32
C TYR A 78 -1.56 19.97 7.17
N ALA A 79 -0.43 19.69 7.79
CA ALA A 79 0.24 18.39 7.75
C ALA A 79 -0.54 17.28 8.50
N GLY A 80 -0.02 16.05 8.42
CA GLY A 80 -0.58 14.87 9.10
C GLY A 80 -0.64 15.01 10.63
N GLY A 81 0.33 15.69 11.24
CA GLY A 81 0.42 15.83 12.69
C GLY A 81 -0.79 16.50 13.34
N MET A 82 -1.31 17.59 12.75
CA MET A 82 -2.53 18.24 13.23
C MET A 82 -3.74 17.30 13.24
N LYS A 83 -3.83 16.41 12.25
CA LYS A 83 -4.92 15.44 12.11
C LYS A 83 -4.85 14.36 13.20
N VAL A 84 -3.64 13.90 13.52
CA VAL A 84 -3.39 13.00 14.66
C VAL A 84 -3.68 13.69 15.98
N TYR A 85 -3.29 14.96 16.12
CA TYR A 85 -3.58 15.76 17.31
C TYR A 85 -5.09 15.90 17.55
N ASN A 86 -5.89 16.25 16.54
CA ASN A 86 -7.34 16.36 16.71
C ASN A 86 -8.00 15.02 17.05
N LEU A 87 -7.53 13.91 16.45
CA LEU A 87 -8.00 12.56 16.81
C LEU A 87 -7.72 12.22 18.27
N LEU A 88 -6.52 12.54 18.76
CA LEU A 88 -6.13 12.33 20.15
C LEU A 88 -6.90 13.25 21.10
N GLY A 89 -7.03 14.53 20.76
CA GLY A 89 -7.78 15.51 21.53
C GLY A 89 -9.27 15.15 21.67
N ALA A 90 -9.89 14.68 20.59
CA ALA A 90 -11.27 14.21 20.62
C ALA A 90 -11.46 12.99 21.54
N GLU A 91 -10.50 12.07 21.56
CA GLU A 91 -10.57 10.91 22.45
C GLU A 91 -10.21 11.26 23.91
N ALA A 92 -9.25 12.16 24.12
CA ALA A 92 -8.87 12.64 25.44
C ALA A 92 -10.03 13.40 26.11
N TRP A 93 -10.75 14.23 25.35
CA TRP A 93 -11.94 14.93 25.81
C TRP A 93 -13.03 13.95 26.32
N LYS A 94 -13.26 12.84 25.63
CA LYS A 94 -14.23 11.81 26.07
C LYS A 94 -13.82 11.12 27.37
N ARG A 95 -12.52 11.11 27.69
CA ARG A 95 -11.93 10.40 28.84
C ARG A 95 -11.57 11.33 29.99
N ASP A 96 -11.90 12.62 29.88
CA ASP A 96 -11.51 13.64 30.86
C ASP A 96 -9.99 13.70 31.08
N ILE A 97 -9.22 13.58 29.98
CA ILE A 97 -7.75 13.63 29.99
C ILE A 97 -7.29 15.00 29.48
N LEU A 98 -6.42 15.66 30.24
CA LEU A 98 -5.74 16.87 29.82
C LEU A 98 -4.46 16.52 29.04
N ILE A 99 -4.33 17.09 27.84
CA ILE A 99 -3.10 16.97 27.02
C ILE A 99 -2.25 18.22 27.25
N THR A 100 -1.04 18.04 27.77
CA THR A 100 -0.06 19.12 27.91
C THR A 100 0.73 19.31 26.63
N MET A 101 0.87 20.55 26.16
CA MET A 101 1.75 20.89 25.05
C MET A 101 3.18 21.08 25.57
N ILE A 102 4.07 20.12 25.32
CA ILE A 102 5.48 20.24 25.69
C ILE A 102 6.15 21.26 24.75
N PRO A 103 6.77 22.35 25.26
CA PRO A 103 7.57 23.25 24.43
C PRO A 103 8.77 22.50 23.83
N SER A 104 8.98 22.65 22.52
CA SER A 104 10.02 21.96 21.73
C SER A 104 11.46 22.15 22.26
N GLU A 105 11.68 23.19 23.07
CA GLU A 105 12.98 23.67 23.54
C GLU A 105 13.68 22.76 24.57
N ARG A 106 12.99 21.73 25.11
CA ARG A 106 13.53 20.84 26.17
C ARG A 106 13.92 19.44 25.71
N THR A 107 14.00 19.19 24.41
CA THR A 107 14.24 17.83 23.88
C THR A 107 15.72 17.59 23.54
N GLU A 108 16.29 16.51 24.09
CA GLU A 108 17.67 16.12 23.78
C GLU A 108 17.78 15.71 22.32
N LYS A 109 18.66 16.40 21.58
CA LYS A 109 18.92 16.10 20.18
C LYS A 109 19.78 14.83 20.08
N GLY A 110 19.38 13.94 19.17
CA GLY A 110 20.10 12.70 18.92
C GLY A 110 19.33 11.79 17.98
N THR A 111 19.97 10.70 17.56
CA THR A 111 19.33 9.67 16.74
C THR A 111 19.26 8.38 17.54
N PHE A 112 18.06 7.80 17.67
CA PHE A 112 17.90 6.43 18.15
C PHE A 112 17.95 5.43 16.98
N SER A 113 18.16 4.15 17.29
CA SER A 113 18.24 3.09 16.28
C SER A 113 16.93 3.01 15.48
N GLY A 114 17.02 3.16 14.16
CA GLY A 114 15.88 3.11 13.26
C GLY A 114 15.38 1.69 13.01
N ALA A 115 14.83 1.45 11.83
CA ALA A 115 14.40 0.11 11.43
C ALA A 115 15.58 -0.82 11.13
N TYR A 116 15.38 -2.13 11.36
CA TYR A 116 16.36 -3.16 10.99
C TYR A 116 16.17 -3.62 9.54
N VAL A 117 17.28 -3.85 8.82
CA VAL A 117 17.28 -4.32 7.43
C VAL A 117 18.21 -5.53 7.33
N PHE A 118 17.68 -6.66 6.91
CA PHE A 118 18.48 -7.83 6.56
C PHE A 118 19.20 -7.53 5.24
N PRO A 119 20.53 -7.77 5.15
CA PRO A 119 21.25 -7.52 3.91
C PRO A 119 20.69 -8.41 2.78
N PRO A 120 20.55 -7.87 1.56
CA PRO A 120 20.13 -8.70 0.43
C PRO A 120 21.25 -9.60 -0.05
N ASP A 121 20.90 -10.82 -0.43
CA ASP A 121 21.73 -11.70 -1.26
C ASP A 121 21.79 -11.09 -2.67
N LYS A 122 22.82 -10.27 -2.92
CA LYS A 122 22.94 -9.53 -4.17
C LYS A 122 23.19 -10.48 -5.34
N GLY A 123 22.55 -10.19 -6.47
CA GLY A 123 22.68 -10.95 -7.71
C GLY A 123 21.33 -11.33 -8.30
N LEU A 124 21.40 -12.09 -9.39
CA LEU A 124 20.24 -12.74 -10.01
C LEU A 124 19.92 -14.04 -9.26
N GLU A 125 18.72 -14.12 -8.73
CA GLU A 125 18.12 -15.35 -8.21
C GLU A 125 17.15 -15.90 -9.28
N ASN A 126 17.64 -16.88 -10.03
CA ASN A 126 16.89 -17.61 -11.05
C ASN A 126 16.82 -19.13 -10.75
N LYS A 127 17.32 -19.56 -9.58
CA LYS A 127 17.29 -20.97 -9.19
C LYS A 127 16.03 -21.29 -8.41
N ARG A 128 15.63 -20.42 -7.48
CA ARG A 128 14.44 -20.63 -6.64
C ARG A 128 13.55 -19.38 -6.59
N PRO A 129 12.22 -19.55 -6.59
CA PRO A 129 11.30 -18.46 -6.33
C PRO A 129 11.52 -17.81 -4.96
N VAL A 130 11.27 -16.51 -4.88
CA VAL A 130 11.36 -15.73 -3.65
C VAL A 130 9.99 -15.14 -3.33
N THR A 131 9.53 -15.30 -2.09
CA THR A 131 8.20 -14.85 -1.66
C THR A 131 8.28 -13.87 -0.49
N GLY A 132 7.38 -12.89 -0.45
CA GLY A 132 7.36 -11.86 0.60
C GLY A 132 6.33 -12.14 1.70
N LEU A 133 6.74 -12.09 2.97
CA LEU A 133 5.86 -11.87 4.12
C LEU A 133 6.05 -10.45 4.65
N ASP A 134 4.95 -9.76 4.98
CA ASP A 134 4.95 -8.36 5.42
C ASP A 134 4.04 -8.13 6.62
N PHE A 135 4.50 -7.39 7.62
CA PHE A 135 3.64 -7.00 8.74
C PHE A 135 2.51 -6.06 8.28
N ALA A 136 1.29 -6.37 8.67
CA ALA A 136 0.12 -5.57 8.35
C ALA A 136 0.03 -4.31 9.25
N SER A 137 0.74 -3.25 8.87
CA SER A 137 0.85 -1.99 9.64
C SER A 137 1.67 -2.15 10.93
N LEU A 138 2.97 -2.46 10.76
CA LEU A 138 3.90 -2.80 11.86
C LEU A 138 3.82 -1.85 13.06
N TYR A 139 4.12 -0.55 12.87
CA TYR A 139 4.19 0.38 13.99
C TYR A 139 2.85 0.60 14.72
N PRO A 140 1.72 0.83 14.03
CA PRO A 140 0.42 0.85 14.68
C PRO A 140 0.14 -0.41 15.51
N SER A 141 0.45 -1.60 14.95
CA SER A 141 0.27 -2.87 15.63
C SER A 141 1.15 -3.02 16.87
N ILE A 142 2.38 -2.51 16.84
CA ILE A 142 3.30 -2.48 17.99
C ILE A 142 2.76 -1.58 19.10
N ILE A 143 2.34 -0.37 18.74
CA ILE A 143 1.75 0.60 19.68
C ILE A 143 0.56 -0.05 20.40
N MET A 144 -0.36 -0.65 19.63
CA MET A 144 -1.51 -1.36 20.19
C MET A 144 -1.07 -2.55 21.06
N ASN A 145 -0.19 -3.43 20.57
CA ASN A 145 0.19 -4.68 21.24
C ASN A 145 0.88 -4.52 22.59
N TYR A 146 1.76 -3.52 22.70
CA TYR A 146 2.54 -3.24 23.91
C TYR A 146 1.99 -2.06 24.70
N ASN A 147 0.79 -1.58 24.35
CA ASN A 147 0.10 -0.47 25.00
C ASN A 147 0.95 0.81 25.06
N LEU A 148 1.71 1.13 24.01
CA LEU A 148 2.75 2.16 24.10
C LEU A 148 2.15 3.57 24.07
N LEU A 149 2.29 4.30 25.17
CA LEU A 149 2.00 5.72 25.31
C LEU A 149 2.64 6.26 26.60
N GLN A 150 2.85 7.57 26.69
CA GLN A 150 3.35 8.22 27.89
C GLN A 150 2.53 7.89 29.16
N GLU A 151 1.20 7.85 29.08
CA GLU A 151 0.33 7.59 30.25
C GLU A 151 0.42 6.15 30.80
N THR A 152 0.88 5.20 29.98
CA THR A 152 1.00 3.78 30.33
C THR A 152 2.45 3.41 30.63
N MET A 153 3.37 4.37 30.58
CA MET A 153 4.81 4.16 30.68
C MET A 153 5.39 4.78 31.94
N THR A 154 6.29 4.04 32.59
CA THR A 154 7.21 4.58 33.61
C THR A 154 8.65 4.53 33.11
N LEU A 155 9.46 5.49 33.55
CA LEU A 155 10.89 5.57 33.30
C LEU A 155 11.72 5.08 34.49
N LEU A 156 11.09 4.83 35.63
CA LEU A 156 11.76 4.47 36.87
C LEU A 156 11.63 2.98 37.14
N ALA A 157 12.77 2.32 37.37
CA ALA A 157 12.81 0.89 37.66
C ALA A 157 12.09 0.55 38.99
N GLU A 158 12.13 1.45 39.96
CA GLU A 158 11.46 1.28 41.26
C GLU A 158 9.93 1.25 41.09
N GLU A 159 9.37 2.20 40.33
CA GLU A 159 7.94 2.22 40.02
C GLU A 159 7.52 0.98 39.23
N ALA A 160 8.33 0.55 38.26
CA ALA A 160 8.10 -0.70 37.54
C ALA A 160 8.03 -1.90 38.50
N GLY A 161 8.95 -1.98 39.47
CA GLY A 161 8.94 -3.03 40.49
C GLY A 161 7.71 -2.99 41.40
N VAL A 162 7.18 -1.81 41.73
CA VAL A 162 5.93 -1.67 42.49
C VAL A 162 4.73 -2.15 41.66
N LEU A 163 4.67 -1.78 40.38
CA LEU A 163 3.60 -2.21 39.47
C LEU A 163 3.60 -3.73 39.25
N GLU A 164 4.78 -4.34 39.09
CA GLU A 164 4.90 -5.79 38.98
C GLU A 164 4.43 -6.51 40.25
N LYS A 165 4.78 -5.97 41.45
CA LYS A 165 4.27 -6.50 42.73
C LYS A 165 2.75 -6.33 42.88
N ALA A 166 2.17 -5.30 42.28
CA ALA A 166 0.73 -5.10 42.20
C ALA A 166 0.04 -6.02 41.18
N GLY A 167 0.79 -6.86 40.46
CA GLY A 167 0.26 -7.84 39.50
C GLY A 167 0.11 -7.31 38.07
N GLU A 168 0.62 -6.11 37.77
CA GLU A 168 0.63 -5.60 36.40
C GLU A 168 1.72 -6.27 35.56
N ILE A 169 1.41 -6.58 34.29
CA ILE A 169 2.39 -7.15 33.36
C ILE A 169 3.04 -6.00 32.59
N LEU A 170 4.36 -5.87 32.70
CA LEU A 170 5.11 -4.81 32.02
C LEU A 170 5.81 -5.32 30.75
N TYR A 171 5.94 -4.42 29.77
CA TYR A 171 6.84 -4.57 28.63
C TYR A 171 8.05 -3.67 28.83
N LYS A 172 9.22 -4.27 29.08
CA LYS A 172 10.49 -3.55 29.21
C LYS A 172 10.97 -3.09 27.83
N ILE A 173 11.27 -1.80 27.73
CA ILE A 173 11.85 -1.12 26.58
C ILE A 173 13.29 -0.79 26.90
N GLU A 174 14.18 -1.10 25.96
CA GLU A 174 15.61 -0.84 26.08
C GLU A 174 16.20 -0.52 24.72
N PHE A 175 16.87 0.63 24.59
CA PHE A 175 17.54 1.00 23.34
C PHE A 175 18.70 1.99 23.58
N PRO A 176 19.75 1.96 22.73
CA PRO A 176 20.84 2.92 22.80
C PRO A 176 20.42 4.30 22.25
N PHE A 177 20.84 5.35 22.95
CA PHE A 177 20.67 6.75 22.57
C PHE A 177 21.83 7.58 23.12
N ASN A 178 22.51 8.36 22.28
CA ASN A 178 23.63 9.23 22.68
C ASN A 178 24.68 8.56 23.60
N GLY A 179 25.06 7.31 23.30
CA GLY A 179 26.09 6.58 24.05
C GLY A 179 25.62 5.95 25.37
N ARG A 180 24.35 6.11 25.75
CA ARG A 180 23.73 5.46 26.92
C ARG A 180 22.57 4.57 26.52
N ILE A 181 22.17 3.66 27.41
CA ILE A 181 20.96 2.87 27.24
C ILE A 181 19.82 3.58 27.94
N LEU A 182 18.72 3.82 27.22
CA LEU A 182 17.48 4.30 27.79
C LEU A 182 16.57 3.13 28.14
N HIS A 183 15.91 3.22 29.28
CA HIS A 183 14.95 2.25 29.77
C HIS A 183 13.57 2.89 29.93
N ALA A 184 12.54 2.07 29.70
CA ALA A 184 11.17 2.39 30.06
C ALA A 184 10.37 1.09 30.23
N TRP A 185 9.23 1.16 30.89
CA TRP A 185 8.32 0.03 31.06
C TRP A 185 6.91 0.46 30.72
N SER A 186 6.25 -0.29 29.83
CA SER A 186 4.86 -0.04 29.44
C SER A 186 3.94 -1.08 30.08
N ILE A 187 2.89 -0.62 30.77
CA ILE A 187 1.86 -1.49 31.36
C ILE A 187 1.05 -2.12 30.25
N ARG A 188 0.99 -3.46 30.18
CA ARG A 188 0.24 -4.17 29.15
C ARG A 188 -1.25 -4.12 29.44
N HIS A 189 -2.05 -3.81 28.42
CA HIS A 189 -3.51 -3.76 28.55
C HIS A 189 -4.18 -5.14 28.57
N GLU A 190 -3.46 -6.25 28.34
CA GLU A 190 -3.98 -7.64 28.36
C GLU A 190 -5.24 -7.90 27.51
N ASN A 191 -5.38 -7.21 26.38
CA ASN A 191 -6.60 -7.18 25.54
C ASN A 191 -7.88 -6.64 26.24
N LYS A 192 -7.77 -6.03 27.42
CA LYS A 192 -8.85 -5.37 28.16
C LYS A 192 -8.98 -3.91 27.71
N ASN A 193 -10.18 -3.50 27.28
CA ASN A 193 -10.41 -2.15 26.74
C ASN A 193 -10.19 -1.02 27.76
N ASN A 194 -10.55 -1.26 29.03
CA ASN A 194 -10.40 -0.28 30.10
C ASN A 194 -8.93 -0.01 30.51
N LYS A 195 -8.01 -0.91 30.15
CA LYS A 195 -6.56 -0.73 30.36
C LYS A 195 -5.83 -0.18 29.14
N MET A 196 -6.53 0.07 28.03
CA MET A 196 -5.92 0.56 26.80
C MET A 196 -5.65 2.05 26.87
N GLY A 197 -4.41 2.42 26.62
CA GLY A 197 -4.03 3.82 26.51
C GLY A 197 -4.67 4.52 25.30
N LEU A 198 -4.56 5.84 25.26
CA LEU A 198 -5.16 6.74 24.28
C LEU A 198 -4.72 6.39 22.85
N TYR A 199 -3.41 6.25 22.62
CA TYR A 199 -2.83 5.87 21.33
C TYR A 199 -3.35 4.50 20.85
N PRO A 200 -3.18 3.41 21.63
CA PRO A 200 -3.76 2.10 21.33
C PRO A 200 -5.25 2.14 21.01
N SER A 201 -6.04 2.91 21.78
CA SER A 201 -7.48 2.99 21.60
C SER A 201 -7.87 3.67 20.29
N VAL A 202 -7.31 4.84 20.00
CA VAL A 202 -7.58 5.56 18.75
C VAL A 202 -7.13 4.73 17.55
N LEU A 203 -5.95 4.10 17.62
CA LEU A 203 -5.46 3.22 16.56
C LEU A 203 -6.37 1.99 16.36
N LYS A 204 -6.92 1.42 17.44
CA LYS A 204 -7.87 0.31 17.37
C LYS A 204 -9.17 0.73 16.69
N GLU A 205 -9.70 1.91 17.02
CA GLU A 205 -10.90 2.45 16.37
C GLU A 205 -10.65 2.70 14.88
N LEU A 206 -9.53 3.37 14.54
CA LEU A 206 -9.12 3.62 13.16
C LEU A 206 -8.94 2.31 12.37
N LEU A 207 -8.28 1.31 12.96
CA LEU A 207 -8.10 0.00 12.33
C LEU A 207 -9.45 -0.69 12.07
N ASN A 208 -10.36 -0.66 13.05
CA ASN A 208 -11.70 -1.23 12.90
C ASN A 208 -12.49 -0.52 11.80
N LYS A 209 -12.45 0.82 11.77
CA LYS A 209 -13.08 1.64 10.72
C LYS A 209 -12.51 1.29 9.35
N ARG A 210 -11.17 1.18 9.25
CA ARG A 210 -10.49 0.80 8.01
C ARG A 210 -10.88 -0.59 7.53
N ASN A 211 -10.98 -1.57 8.42
CA ASN A 211 -11.38 -2.93 8.07
C ASN A 211 -12.81 -2.98 7.53
N LYS A 212 -13.75 -2.27 8.18
CA LYS A 212 -15.13 -2.11 7.68
C LYS A 212 -15.16 -1.48 6.28
N THR A 213 -14.43 -0.38 6.09
CA THR A 213 -14.32 0.29 4.78
C THR A 213 -13.71 -0.62 3.72
N LYS A 214 -12.68 -1.41 4.03
CA LYS A 214 -12.08 -2.36 3.08
C LYS A 214 -13.03 -3.49 2.70
N ALA A 215 -13.86 -3.98 3.62
CA ALA A 215 -14.86 -5.00 3.31
C ALA A 215 -15.89 -4.46 2.30
N GLN A 216 -16.43 -3.26 2.55
CA GLN A 216 -17.34 -2.58 1.62
C GLN A 216 -16.67 -2.29 0.26
N LEU A 217 -15.42 -1.85 0.28
CA LEU A 217 -14.64 -1.61 -0.94
C LEU A 217 -14.44 -2.88 -1.77
N GLY A 218 -14.29 -4.04 -1.14
CA GLY A 218 -14.21 -5.34 -1.82
C GLY A 218 -15.48 -5.64 -2.62
N ILE A 219 -16.64 -5.46 -2.01
CA ILE A 219 -17.96 -5.63 -2.66
C ILE A 219 -18.08 -4.70 -3.87
N LEU A 220 -17.79 -3.41 -3.69
CA LEU A 220 -17.85 -2.43 -4.79
C LEU A 220 -16.82 -2.72 -5.88
N SER A 221 -15.64 -3.25 -5.53
CA SER A 221 -14.60 -3.61 -6.51
C SER A 221 -15.10 -4.73 -7.43
N ASN A 222 -15.75 -5.75 -6.89
CA ASN A 222 -16.34 -6.83 -7.68
C ASN A 222 -17.46 -6.29 -8.58
N ARG A 223 -18.38 -5.48 -8.02
CA ARG A 223 -19.48 -4.85 -8.80
C ARG A 223 -18.92 -4.04 -9.97
N LYS A 224 -17.92 -3.19 -9.70
CA LYS A 224 -17.24 -2.37 -10.70
C LYS A 224 -16.59 -3.23 -11.78
N GLU A 225 -15.77 -4.23 -11.40
CA GLU A 225 -15.06 -5.11 -12.34
C GLU A 225 -16.05 -5.82 -13.28
N TYR A 226 -17.14 -6.35 -12.75
CA TYR A 226 -18.13 -7.07 -13.55
C TYR A 226 -18.90 -6.15 -14.50
N MET A 227 -19.25 -4.94 -14.06
CA MET A 227 -19.87 -3.95 -14.94
C MET A 227 -18.91 -3.44 -16.02
N GLU A 228 -17.60 -3.34 -15.73
CA GLU A 228 -16.57 -3.02 -16.73
C GLU A 228 -16.50 -4.10 -17.81
N LEU A 229 -16.61 -5.38 -17.44
CA LEU A 229 -16.69 -6.50 -18.40
C LEU A 229 -17.90 -6.37 -19.32
N VAL A 230 -19.09 -6.07 -18.76
CA VAL A 230 -20.32 -5.85 -19.54
C VAL A 230 -20.13 -4.69 -20.52
N ILE A 231 -19.61 -3.55 -20.05
CA ILE A 231 -19.35 -2.38 -20.90
C ILE A 231 -18.35 -2.69 -22.01
N SER A 232 -17.29 -3.46 -21.73
CA SER A 232 -16.33 -3.89 -22.75
C SER A 232 -17.01 -4.73 -23.82
N LYS A 233 -17.84 -5.70 -23.42
CA LYS A 233 -18.54 -6.59 -24.36
C LYS A 233 -19.57 -5.87 -25.22
N ILE A 234 -20.31 -4.92 -24.64
CA ILE A 234 -21.22 -4.04 -25.38
C ILE A 234 -20.46 -3.28 -26.46
N LYS A 235 -19.27 -2.73 -26.14
CA LYS A 235 -18.45 -1.99 -27.11
C LYS A 235 -17.83 -2.88 -28.19
N GLU A 236 -17.41 -4.08 -27.83
CA GLU A 236 -16.76 -5.02 -28.76
C GLU A 236 -17.74 -5.61 -29.78
N ARG A 237 -18.97 -5.93 -29.35
CA ARG A 237 -19.94 -6.71 -30.13
C ARG A 237 -21.26 -5.99 -30.42
N ASN A 238 -21.38 -4.73 -30.00
CA ASN A 238 -22.59 -3.91 -30.15
C ASN A 238 -23.86 -4.60 -29.59
N LEU A 239 -23.71 -5.27 -28.44
CA LEU A 239 -24.76 -6.05 -27.78
C LEU A 239 -25.68 -5.18 -26.92
N SER A 240 -26.90 -5.67 -26.64
CA SER A 240 -27.72 -5.13 -25.55
C SER A 240 -27.10 -5.44 -24.18
N VAL A 241 -27.56 -4.76 -23.12
CA VAL A 241 -27.11 -5.04 -21.74
C VAL A 241 -27.43 -6.48 -21.36
N ALA A 242 -28.63 -6.96 -21.70
CA ALA A 242 -29.07 -8.33 -21.44
C ALA A 242 -28.16 -9.37 -22.11
N ASP A 243 -27.89 -9.20 -23.41
CA ASP A 243 -27.07 -10.15 -24.18
C ASP A 243 -25.61 -10.17 -23.71
N ALA A 244 -25.07 -9.00 -23.33
CA ALA A 244 -23.72 -8.89 -22.80
C ALA A 244 -23.59 -9.60 -21.44
N ILE A 245 -24.59 -9.47 -20.56
CA ILE A 245 -24.62 -10.16 -19.27
C ILE A 245 -24.72 -11.68 -19.47
N ASP A 246 -25.64 -12.15 -20.30
CA ASP A 246 -25.79 -13.59 -20.59
C ASP A 246 -24.49 -14.19 -21.15
N HIS A 247 -23.83 -13.48 -22.07
CA HIS A 247 -22.53 -13.91 -22.60
C HIS A 247 -21.45 -14.01 -21.52
N ILE A 248 -21.40 -13.08 -20.56
CA ILE A 248 -20.40 -13.12 -19.47
C ILE A 248 -20.70 -14.30 -18.52
N LEU A 249 -21.96 -14.49 -18.15
CA LEU A 249 -22.37 -15.56 -17.23
C LEU A 249 -22.17 -16.96 -17.81
N LYS A 250 -22.36 -17.14 -19.13
CA LYS A 250 -22.09 -18.41 -19.82
C LYS A 250 -20.61 -18.78 -19.85
N ASN A 251 -19.72 -17.78 -19.90
CA ASN A 251 -18.26 -17.99 -19.98
C ASN A 251 -17.57 -17.99 -18.60
N ALA A 252 -18.32 -17.89 -17.49
CA ALA A 252 -17.76 -17.99 -16.15
C ALA A 252 -17.58 -19.46 -15.74
N GLU A 253 -16.33 -19.96 -15.84
CA GLU A 253 -15.98 -21.36 -15.50
C GLU A 253 -16.05 -21.66 -14.00
N ASP A 254 -15.77 -20.67 -13.15
CA ASP A 254 -15.78 -20.80 -11.69
C ASP A 254 -17.20 -20.64 -11.13
N LYS A 255 -17.69 -21.68 -10.43
CA LYS A 255 -19.05 -21.73 -9.87
C LYS A 255 -19.32 -20.62 -8.84
N GLU A 256 -18.36 -20.33 -7.96
CA GLU A 256 -18.50 -19.31 -6.91
C GLU A 256 -18.47 -17.90 -7.51
N LYS A 257 -17.54 -17.67 -8.45
CA LYS A 257 -17.46 -16.42 -9.20
C LYS A 257 -18.73 -16.18 -10.02
N ARG A 258 -19.26 -17.22 -10.67
CA ARG A 258 -20.51 -17.16 -11.43
C ARG A 258 -21.70 -16.84 -10.53
N ALA A 259 -21.79 -17.44 -9.34
CA ALA A 259 -22.83 -17.10 -8.36
C ALA A 259 -22.75 -15.64 -7.93
N ASN A 260 -21.55 -15.13 -7.64
CA ASN A 260 -21.33 -13.73 -7.28
C ASN A 260 -21.69 -12.77 -8.44
N MET A 261 -21.31 -13.11 -9.67
CA MET A 261 -21.69 -12.35 -10.87
C MET A 261 -23.21 -12.33 -11.07
N ASN A 262 -23.89 -13.46 -10.86
CA ASN A 262 -25.34 -13.55 -10.97
C ASN A 262 -26.04 -12.57 -10.02
N GLU A 263 -25.67 -12.60 -8.73
CA GLU A 263 -26.25 -11.73 -7.69
C GLU A 263 -26.12 -10.24 -8.06
N ILE A 264 -25.00 -9.86 -8.66
CA ILE A 264 -24.70 -8.47 -9.00
C ILE A 264 -25.33 -8.02 -10.32
N LEU A 265 -25.27 -8.86 -11.37
CA LEU A 265 -25.59 -8.45 -12.73
C LEU A 265 -27.04 -8.73 -13.13
N ILE A 266 -27.66 -9.80 -12.60
CA ILE A 266 -29.06 -10.15 -12.94
C ILE A 266 -30.03 -8.99 -12.63
N PRO A 267 -29.92 -8.27 -11.49
CA PRO A 267 -30.78 -7.12 -11.22
C PRO A 267 -30.71 -6.01 -12.28
N LEU A 268 -29.63 -5.96 -13.08
CA LEU A 268 -29.36 -4.94 -14.08
C LEU A 268 -29.70 -5.40 -15.51
N ILE A 269 -30.22 -6.62 -15.70
CA ILE A 269 -30.34 -7.25 -17.02
C ILE A 269 -31.30 -6.50 -17.96
N ASN A 270 -32.36 -5.91 -17.40
CA ASN A 270 -33.40 -5.21 -18.15
C ASN A 270 -33.12 -3.69 -18.29
N GLU A 271 -31.97 -3.22 -17.80
CA GLU A 271 -31.64 -1.80 -17.86
C GLU A 271 -31.22 -1.34 -19.25
N THR A 272 -31.56 -0.09 -19.58
CA THR A 272 -31.01 0.55 -20.78
C THR A 272 -29.51 0.79 -20.60
N TYR A 273 -28.74 0.84 -21.70
CA TYR A 273 -27.31 1.15 -21.62
C TYR A 273 -27.03 2.48 -20.90
N LYS A 274 -27.92 3.47 -21.07
CA LYS A 274 -27.82 4.77 -20.39
C LYS A 274 -27.95 4.62 -18.88
N ASN A 275 -28.98 3.94 -18.40
CA ASN A 275 -29.19 3.71 -16.96
C ASN A 275 -28.08 2.85 -16.36
N PHE A 276 -27.69 1.77 -17.06
CA PHE A 276 -26.56 0.94 -16.67
C PHE A 276 -25.28 1.77 -16.50
N LYS A 277 -25.05 2.74 -17.39
CA LYS A 277 -23.89 3.63 -17.31
C LYS A 277 -23.97 4.61 -16.13
N ILE A 278 -25.16 5.08 -15.78
CA ILE A 278 -25.39 5.94 -14.61
C ILE A 278 -25.06 5.16 -13.32
N GLU A 279 -25.61 3.95 -13.17
CA GLU A 279 -25.33 3.08 -12.01
C GLU A 279 -23.84 2.74 -11.92
N TYR A 280 -23.22 2.38 -13.05
CA TYR A 280 -21.77 2.16 -13.12
C TYR A 280 -20.96 3.35 -12.62
N ASN A 281 -21.30 4.56 -13.05
CA ASN A 281 -20.60 5.78 -12.63
C ASN A 281 -20.79 6.05 -11.14
N SER A 282 -21.99 5.78 -10.61
CA SER A 282 -22.29 5.87 -9.16
C SER A 282 -21.42 4.91 -8.35
N ILE A 283 -21.35 3.63 -8.76
CA ILE A 283 -20.49 2.62 -8.12
C ILE A 283 -19.01 3.02 -8.19
N CYS A 284 -18.56 3.56 -9.32
CA CYS A 284 -17.19 4.07 -9.45
C CYS A 284 -16.91 5.22 -8.48
N PHE A 285 -17.88 6.10 -8.28
CA PHE A 285 -17.77 7.22 -7.35
C PHE A 285 -17.65 6.71 -5.90
N ASP A 286 -18.55 5.83 -5.48
CA ASP A 286 -18.55 5.26 -4.12
C ASP A 286 -17.27 4.44 -3.86
N HIS A 287 -16.85 3.65 -4.84
CA HIS A 287 -15.60 2.89 -4.80
C HIS A 287 -14.40 3.81 -4.55
N THR A 288 -14.32 4.91 -5.30
CA THR A 288 -13.22 5.87 -5.16
C THR A 288 -13.26 6.56 -3.80
N CYS A 289 -14.44 6.94 -3.31
CA CYS A 289 -14.62 7.54 -2.00
C CYS A 289 -14.13 6.61 -0.86
N LEU A 290 -14.54 5.34 -0.87
CA LEU A 290 -14.12 4.36 0.14
C LEU A 290 -12.62 4.04 0.05
N ASP A 291 -12.05 3.99 -1.16
CA ASP A 291 -10.61 3.78 -1.32
C ASP A 291 -9.81 4.97 -0.78
N SER A 292 -10.25 6.20 -1.01
CA SER A 292 -9.63 7.40 -0.43
C SER A 292 -9.74 7.41 1.09
N LYS A 293 -10.90 7.03 1.64
CA LYS A 293 -11.12 6.89 3.08
C LYS A 293 -10.14 5.89 3.72
N GLN A 294 -10.02 4.67 3.16
CA GLN A 294 -9.11 3.66 3.74
C GLN A 294 -7.63 4.04 3.59
N LYS A 295 -7.25 4.76 2.53
CA LYS A 295 -5.90 5.32 2.35
C LYS A 295 -5.59 6.38 3.39
N ALA A 296 -6.52 7.32 3.62
CA ALA A 296 -6.36 8.37 4.63
C ALA A 296 -6.17 7.76 6.04
N VAL A 297 -7.03 6.80 6.43
CA VAL A 297 -6.88 6.10 7.72
C VAL A 297 -5.52 5.41 7.83
N LYS A 298 -5.05 4.73 6.78
CA LYS A 298 -3.73 4.08 6.76
C LYS A 298 -2.60 5.09 7.01
N ILE A 299 -2.67 6.25 6.36
CA ILE A 299 -1.68 7.32 6.52
C ILE A 299 -1.66 7.81 7.97
N TYR A 300 -2.83 8.09 8.57
CA TYR A 300 -2.90 8.57 9.95
C TYR A 300 -2.38 7.58 10.94
N MET A 301 -2.76 6.30 10.82
CA MET A 301 -2.22 5.25 11.69
C MET A 301 -0.69 5.25 11.68
N ASN A 302 -0.06 5.37 10.51
CA ASN A 302 1.40 5.46 10.40
C ASN A 302 1.98 6.78 10.93
N THR A 303 1.19 7.85 10.96
CA THR A 303 1.62 9.18 11.41
C THR A 303 1.76 9.25 12.94
N PHE A 304 1.04 8.43 13.73
CA PHE A 304 1.19 8.37 15.20
C PHE A 304 2.64 8.14 15.63
N TYR A 305 3.34 7.20 14.96
CA TYR A 305 4.76 6.98 15.21
C TYR A 305 5.61 8.19 14.81
N GLY A 306 5.31 8.80 13.66
CA GLY A 306 6.02 9.98 13.17
C GLY A 306 5.95 11.15 14.14
N GLU A 307 4.77 11.39 14.74
CA GLU A 307 4.58 12.43 15.75
C GLU A 307 5.33 12.12 17.04
N ALA A 308 5.29 10.86 17.52
CA ALA A 308 6.05 10.46 18.71
C ALA A 308 7.58 10.66 18.56
N GLY A 309 8.10 10.52 17.34
CA GLY A 309 9.53 10.69 17.04
C GLY A 309 9.93 12.09 16.55
N ASN A 310 8.99 12.98 16.30
CA ASN A 310 9.25 14.34 15.83
C ASN A 310 9.46 15.28 17.02
N SER A 311 10.67 15.79 17.22
CA SER A 311 11.01 16.69 18.34
C SER A 311 10.22 18.01 18.36
N LEU A 312 9.58 18.36 17.25
CA LEU A 312 8.70 19.54 17.15
C LEU A 312 7.23 19.21 17.46
N SER A 313 6.89 17.92 17.59
CA SER A 313 5.54 17.50 17.93
C SER A 313 5.29 17.69 19.42
N PRO A 314 4.10 18.18 19.82
CA PRO A 314 3.70 18.22 21.23
C PRO A 314 3.66 16.85 21.90
N PHE A 315 3.55 15.77 21.13
CA PHE A 315 3.56 14.38 21.60
C PHE A 315 4.93 13.70 21.47
N PHE A 316 5.99 14.47 21.26
CA PHE A 316 7.32 13.92 21.21
C PHE A 316 7.65 13.19 22.52
N PHE A 317 7.93 11.90 22.41
CA PHE A 317 8.40 11.13 23.56
C PHE A 317 9.42 10.11 23.08
N LEU A 318 10.69 10.36 23.41
CA LEU A 318 11.83 9.61 22.90
C LEU A 318 11.72 8.11 23.24
N GLN A 319 11.30 7.77 24.46
CA GLN A 319 11.15 6.39 24.91
C GLN A 319 10.02 5.66 24.17
N LEU A 320 8.98 6.38 23.76
CA LEU A 320 7.92 5.84 22.91
C LEU A 320 8.45 5.58 21.49
N ALA A 321 9.11 6.54 20.85
CA ALA A 321 9.64 6.36 19.50
C ALA A 321 10.73 5.27 19.43
N GLY A 322 11.66 5.27 20.39
CA GLY A 322 12.68 4.24 20.55
C GLY A 322 12.09 2.88 20.94
N GLY A 323 11.04 2.86 21.76
CA GLY A 323 10.30 1.64 22.10
C GLY A 323 9.57 1.01 20.93
N ILE A 324 8.96 1.83 20.06
CA ILE A 324 8.28 1.34 18.85
C ILE A 324 9.29 0.72 17.88
N THR A 325 10.42 1.38 17.66
CA THR A 325 11.47 0.90 16.74
C THR A 325 12.15 -0.36 17.28
N SER A 326 12.55 -0.39 18.54
CA SER A 326 13.18 -1.56 19.17
C SER A 326 12.24 -2.78 19.17
N ALA A 327 10.96 -2.58 19.49
CA ALA A 327 9.94 -3.63 19.40
C ALA A 327 9.76 -4.12 17.94
N GLY A 328 9.88 -3.23 16.96
CA GLY A 328 9.82 -3.59 15.54
C GLY A 328 10.99 -4.48 15.13
N GLN A 329 12.21 -4.11 15.52
CA GLN A 329 13.40 -4.92 15.30
C GLN A 329 13.30 -6.28 16.00
N HIS A 330 12.79 -6.30 17.24
CA HIS A 330 12.60 -7.54 17.98
C HIS A 330 11.63 -8.49 17.26
N ASN A 331 10.46 -8.00 16.85
CA ASN A 331 9.45 -8.86 16.21
C ASN A 331 9.87 -9.37 14.83
N ILE A 332 10.53 -8.55 14.00
CA ILE A 332 11.01 -9.03 12.69
C ILE A 332 12.12 -10.09 12.84
N LYS A 333 13.03 -9.92 13.81
CA LYS A 333 14.05 -10.93 14.14
C LYS A 333 13.44 -12.21 14.71
N LEU A 334 12.44 -12.07 15.58
CA LEU A 334 11.69 -13.19 16.15
C LEU A 334 11.02 -14.05 15.06
N VAL A 335 10.42 -13.41 14.06
CA VAL A 335 9.85 -14.12 12.90
C VAL A 335 10.95 -14.72 12.03
N ALA A 336 12.01 -13.97 11.73
CA ALA A 336 13.14 -14.45 10.94
C ALA A 336 13.75 -15.72 11.54
N GLU A 337 13.95 -15.77 12.85
CA GLU A 337 14.43 -16.96 13.56
C GLU A 337 13.44 -18.12 13.49
N TYR A 338 12.14 -17.86 13.63
CA TYR A 338 11.12 -18.91 13.51
C TYR A 338 11.10 -19.53 12.12
N VAL A 339 11.06 -18.72 11.06
CA VAL A 339 10.98 -19.22 9.68
C VAL A 339 12.27 -19.95 9.27
N THR A 340 13.43 -19.48 9.71
CA THR A 340 14.72 -20.13 9.40
C THR A 340 14.94 -21.39 10.23
N LYS A 341 14.90 -21.30 11.56
CA LYS A 341 15.28 -22.41 12.45
C LYS A 341 14.19 -23.47 12.62
N LYS A 342 12.91 -23.11 12.55
CA LYS A 342 11.79 -24.06 12.79
C LYS A 342 11.10 -24.51 11.51
N LYS A 343 11.18 -23.73 10.43
CA LYS A 343 10.53 -24.05 9.15
C LYS A 343 11.50 -24.31 8.00
N GLY A 344 12.79 -24.04 8.17
CA GLY A 344 13.84 -24.33 7.19
C GLY A 344 13.92 -23.34 6.01
N PHE A 345 13.21 -22.20 6.07
CA PHE A 345 13.22 -21.22 5.00
C PHE A 345 14.52 -20.44 4.97
N GLY A 346 15.03 -20.14 3.77
CA GLY A 346 16.12 -19.19 3.59
C GLY A 346 15.60 -17.75 3.56
N ILE A 347 16.38 -16.79 4.06
CA ILE A 347 16.09 -15.35 3.94
C ILE A 347 16.99 -14.79 2.84
N LYS A 348 16.39 -14.22 1.79
CA LYS A 348 17.10 -13.57 0.68
C LYS A 348 17.26 -12.06 0.89
N TYR A 349 16.30 -11.44 1.57
CA TYR A 349 16.30 -10.02 1.90
C TYR A 349 15.25 -9.74 3.00
N GLY A 350 15.37 -8.61 3.68
CA GLY A 350 14.32 -8.13 4.59
C GLY A 350 14.42 -6.63 4.81
N ASP A 351 13.30 -5.93 4.70
CA ASP A 351 13.22 -4.48 4.86
C ASP A 351 12.20 -4.15 5.94
N THR A 352 12.67 -3.83 7.15
CA THR A 352 11.86 -3.31 8.26
C THR A 352 10.69 -4.19 8.71
N ASP A 353 9.62 -4.20 7.91
CA ASP A 353 8.35 -4.89 8.09
C ASP A 353 8.21 -6.15 7.22
N SER A 354 9.13 -6.37 6.28
CA SER A 354 9.06 -7.49 5.33
C SER A 354 10.25 -8.43 5.36
N LEU A 355 9.99 -9.71 5.09
CA LEU A 355 10.97 -10.76 4.82
C LEU A 355 10.72 -11.37 3.44
N TYR A 356 11.78 -11.44 2.64
CA TYR A 356 11.82 -12.14 1.36
C TYR A 356 12.47 -13.50 1.57
N LEU A 357 11.69 -14.56 1.40
CA LEU A 357 12.00 -15.91 1.79
C LEU A 357 12.10 -16.82 0.57
N THR A 358 12.90 -17.89 0.69
CA THR A 358 12.91 -19.01 -0.25
C THR A 358 12.58 -20.30 0.50
N CYS A 359 11.86 -21.21 -0.15
CA CYS A 359 11.47 -22.48 0.47
C CYS A 359 12.70 -23.39 0.69
N PRO A 360 12.61 -24.31 1.68
CA PRO A 360 13.54 -25.42 1.80
C PRO A 360 13.66 -26.19 0.47
N ILE A 361 14.85 -26.74 0.19
CA ILE A 361 15.10 -27.44 -1.08
C ILE A 361 14.24 -28.69 -1.21
N GLU A 362 13.83 -29.28 -0.08
CA GLU A 362 12.97 -30.43 0.04
C GLU A 362 11.60 -30.21 -0.62
N CYS A 363 11.09 -28.97 -0.62
CA CYS A 363 9.81 -28.64 -1.24
C CYS A 363 9.82 -28.84 -2.76
N TYR A 364 10.99 -28.82 -3.39
CA TYR A 364 11.13 -28.89 -4.84
C TYR A 364 11.64 -30.25 -5.33
N LYS A 365 11.91 -31.22 -4.45
CA LYS A 365 12.52 -32.51 -4.82
C LYS A 365 11.84 -33.20 -5.99
N GLU A 366 10.52 -33.35 -5.95
CA GLU A 366 9.76 -34.01 -7.01
C GLU A 366 9.84 -33.25 -8.33
N CYS A 367 9.68 -31.92 -8.27
CA CYS A 367 9.78 -31.02 -9.42
C CYS A 367 11.19 -31.04 -10.04
N ASP A 368 12.22 -31.04 -9.20
CA ASP A 368 13.63 -31.11 -9.60
C ASP A 368 13.96 -32.46 -10.27
N LEU A 369 13.46 -33.56 -9.72
CA LEU A 369 13.64 -34.90 -10.31
C LEU A 369 12.95 -35.00 -11.68
N ALA A 370 11.73 -34.48 -11.81
CA ALA A 370 10.99 -34.47 -13.07
C ALA A 370 11.72 -33.69 -14.19
N TYR A 371 12.41 -32.60 -13.82
CA TYR A 371 13.20 -31.80 -14.76
C TYR A 371 14.58 -32.41 -15.08
N ASN A 372 15.27 -32.95 -14.07
CA ASN A 372 16.67 -33.41 -14.19
C ASN A 372 16.83 -34.86 -14.69
N ASN A 373 15.78 -35.70 -14.68
CA ASN A 373 15.87 -37.04 -15.25
C ASN A 373 16.28 -36.96 -16.73
N SER A 374 17.20 -37.83 -17.17
CA SER A 374 17.91 -37.81 -18.47
C SER A 374 17.05 -37.84 -19.75
N LYS A 375 15.72 -37.79 -19.63
CA LYS A 375 14.75 -37.61 -20.73
C LYS A 375 13.93 -36.31 -20.66
N GLY A 376 14.12 -35.44 -19.65
CA GLY A 376 13.44 -34.16 -19.48
C GLY A 376 11.92 -34.25 -19.69
N THR A 377 11.19 -34.85 -18.74
CA THR A 377 9.74 -35.10 -18.89
C THR A 377 8.94 -33.79 -19.00
N ILE A 378 9.49 -32.68 -18.53
CA ILE A 378 8.88 -31.35 -18.54
C ILE A 378 9.85 -30.30 -19.08
N SER A 379 9.32 -29.30 -19.78
CA SER A 379 10.06 -28.14 -20.26
C SER A 379 10.51 -27.20 -19.12
N LYS A 380 11.47 -26.32 -19.40
CA LYS A 380 11.95 -25.30 -18.43
C LYS A 380 10.82 -24.40 -17.92
N LEU A 381 9.88 -24.03 -18.78
CA LEU A 381 8.74 -23.19 -18.41
C LEU A 381 7.75 -23.94 -17.51
N GLU A 382 7.49 -25.22 -17.78
CA GLU A 382 6.66 -26.07 -16.92
C GLU A 382 7.31 -26.27 -15.55
N TYR A 383 8.62 -26.53 -15.51
CA TYR A 383 9.40 -26.61 -14.27
C TYR A 383 9.30 -25.31 -13.45
N TRP A 384 9.50 -24.15 -14.09
CA TRP A 384 9.39 -22.85 -13.43
C TRP A 384 7.99 -22.55 -12.92
N THR A 385 6.98 -22.90 -13.71
CA THR A 385 5.57 -22.75 -13.35
C THR A 385 5.25 -23.59 -12.11
N GLU A 386 5.73 -24.83 -12.06
CA GLU A 386 5.48 -25.72 -10.93
C GLU A 386 6.22 -25.26 -9.67
N MET A 387 7.46 -24.78 -9.77
CA MET A 387 8.15 -24.17 -8.62
C MET A 387 7.39 -22.97 -8.04
N VAL A 388 6.81 -22.12 -8.89
CA VAL A 388 5.99 -20.98 -8.45
C VAL A 388 4.70 -21.46 -7.78
N ASN A 389 4.04 -22.48 -8.32
CA ASN A 389 2.84 -23.07 -7.70
C ASN A 389 3.16 -23.65 -6.31
N ILE A 390 4.27 -24.38 -6.17
CA ILE A 390 4.71 -24.97 -4.90
C ILE A 390 4.88 -23.88 -3.85
N ILE A 391 5.64 -22.81 -4.13
CA ILE A 391 5.87 -21.75 -3.14
C ILE A 391 4.58 -21.00 -2.80
N MET A 392 3.67 -20.79 -3.76
CA MET A 392 2.37 -20.14 -3.50
C MET A 392 1.51 -20.95 -2.52
N LYS A 393 1.51 -22.28 -2.62
CA LYS A 393 0.80 -23.16 -1.68
C LYS A 393 1.48 -23.17 -0.30
N VAL A 394 2.81 -23.29 -0.29
CA VAL A 394 3.58 -23.40 0.95
C VAL A 394 3.55 -22.10 1.77
N ILE A 395 3.61 -20.93 1.10
CA ILE A 395 3.66 -19.64 1.80
C ILE A 395 2.36 -19.32 2.54
N GLU A 396 1.22 -19.77 2.03
CA GLU A 396 -0.07 -19.59 2.72
C GLU A 396 -0.07 -20.32 4.07
N LYS A 397 0.39 -21.58 4.07
CA LYS A 397 0.57 -22.36 5.30
C LYS A 397 1.58 -21.69 6.25
N LEU A 398 2.73 -21.25 5.72
CA LEU A 398 3.75 -20.56 6.52
C LEU A 398 3.19 -19.28 7.15
N CYS A 399 2.44 -18.49 6.41
CA CYS A 399 1.83 -17.25 6.89
C CYS A 399 0.90 -17.52 8.10
N ASN A 400 0.08 -18.56 8.02
CA ASN A 400 -0.79 -18.99 9.12
C ASN A 400 0.00 -19.47 10.34
N ASP A 401 1.07 -20.23 10.12
CA ASP A 401 1.97 -20.68 11.19
C ASP A 401 2.67 -19.50 11.89
N VAL A 402 3.18 -18.54 11.12
CA VAL A 402 3.81 -17.31 11.63
C VAL A 402 2.81 -16.49 12.44
N ASN A 403 1.58 -16.32 11.95
CA ASN A 403 0.54 -15.59 12.67
C ASN A 403 0.12 -16.29 13.97
N THR A 404 0.06 -17.62 13.98
CA THR A 404 -0.19 -18.41 15.19
C THR A 404 0.95 -18.26 16.19
N TYR A 405 2.19 -18.35 15.71
CA TYR A 405 3.39 -18.15 16.52
C TYR A 405 3.45 -16.74 17.14
N LEU A 406 3.19 -15.69 16.34
CA LEU A 406 3.11 -14.32 16.82
C LEU A 406 2.03 -14.14 17.88
N LYS A 407 0.86 -14.75 17.68
CA LYS A 407 -0.25 -14.70 18.66
C LYS A 407 0.16 -15.30 20.00
N ILE A 408 0.84 -16.44 19.99
CA ILE A 408 1.33 -17.11 21.21
C ILE A 408 2.39 -16.25 21.90
N LYS A 409 3.39 -15.77 21.17
CA LYS A 409 4.50 -14.98 21.73
C LYS A 409 4.05 -13.63 22.27
N ASN A 410 3.13 -12.96 21.57
CA ASN A 410 2.67 -11.64 21.94
C ASN A 410 1.41 -11.64 22.82
N ARG A 411 0.73 -12.77 23.01
CA ARG A 411 -0.54 -12.87 23.75
C ARG A 411 -1.63 -11.93 23.21
N SER A 412 -1.59 -11.60 21.92
CA SER A 412 -2.55 -10.72 21.25
C SER A 412 -2.65 -11.07 19.76
N THR A 413 -3.58 -10.46 19.04
CA THR A 413 -3.70 -10.62 17.58
C THR A 413 -3.37 -9.34 16.79
N TYR A 414 -2.78 -8.32 17.44
CA TYR A 414 -2.47 -7.05 16.79
C TYR A 414 -1.34 -7.17 15.78
N LEU A 415 -0.34 -8.01 16.07
CA LEU A 415 0.78 -8.30 15.18
C LEU A 415 0.42 -9.48 14.26
N LYS A 416 0.32 -9.19 12.96
CA LYS A 416 0.05 -10.17 11.91
C LYS A 416 0.91 -9.86 10.69
N MET A 417 1.32 -10.91 10.00
CA MET A 417 1.94 -10.83 8.68
C MET A 417 0.98 -11.29 7.60
N ALA A 418 1.15 -10.74 6.40
CA ALA A 418 0.41 -11.06 5.21
C ALA A 418 1.38 -11.46 4.08
N TYR A 419 0.94 -12.39 3.25
CA TYR A 419 1.60 -12.70 2.00
C TYR A 419 1.48 -11.53 1.01
N LYS A 420 2.55 -11.26 0.27
CA LYS A 420 2.63 -10.23 -0.78
C LYS A 420 2.52 -10.82 -2.17
N GLU A 421 3.66 -11.17 -2.75
CA GLU A 421 3.80 -11.74 -4.09
C GLU A 421 5.00 -12.68 -4.10
N VAL A 422 5.01 -13.58 -5.09
CA VAL A 422 6.20 -14.36 -5.45
C VAL A 422 6.93 -13.58 -6.56
N LEU A 423 8.24 -13.46 -6.45
CA LEU A 423 9.13 -12.89 -7.46
C LEU A 423 10.00 -14.01 -8.02
N PHE A 424 9.89 -14.29 -9.31
CA PHE A 424 10.75 -15.28 -9.97
C PHE A 424 10.79 -15.12 -11.49
N PRO A 425 12.00 -15.03 -12.10
CA PRO A 425 13.28 -14.69 -11.47
C PRO A 425 13.28 -13.28 -10.85
N VAL A 426 14.23 -13.04 -9.94
CA VAL A 426 14.38 -11.76 -9.22
C VAL A 426 15.84 -11.36 -9.09
N VAL A 427 16.13 -10.06 -9.15
CA VAL A 427 17.47 -9.49 -8.99
C VAL A 427 17.49 -8.55 -7.80
N PHE A 428 18.37 -8.83 -6.84
CA PHE A 428 18.66 -7.93 -5.73
C PHE A 428 19.97 -7.19 -6.01
N THR A 429 19.93 -5.86 -6.05
CA THR A 429 21.12 -5.03 -6.31
C THR A 429 21.63 -4.33 -5.05
N GLY A 430 20.75 -4.10 -4.08
CA GLY A 430 21.09 -3.49 -2.80
C GLY A 430 19.87 -3.27 -1.92
N LYS A 431 20.09 -2.68 -0.73
CA LYS A 431 19.02 -2.33 0.19
C LYS A 431 18.00 -1.45 -0.53
N LYS A 432 16.72 -1.85 -0.49
CA LYS A 432 15.59 -1.19 -1.16
C LYS A 432 15.73 -1.08 -2.69
N LYS A 433 16.60 -1.88 -3.32
CA LYS A 433 16.86 -1.85 -4.77
C LYS A 433 16.81 -3.25 -5.39
N TYR A 434 15.66 -3.59 -5.95
CA TYR A 434 15.42 -4.92 -6.54
C TYR A 434 14.31 -4.89 -7.59
N PHE A 435 14.33 -5.85 -8.50
CA PHE A 435 13.33 -6.03 -9.55
C PHE A 435 13.16 -7.49 -9.92
N GLY A 436 12.01 -7.86 -10.46
CA GLY A 436 11.72 -9.23 -10.87
C GLY A 436 10.38 -9.36 -11.55
N ILE A 437 10.03 -10.59 -11.89
CA ILE A 437 8.73 -10.96 -12.46
C ILE A 437 7.77 -11.29 -11.32
N PRO A 438 6.68 -10.53 -11.12
CA PRO A 438 5.73 -10.80 -10.06
C PRO A 438 4.69 -11.84 -10.46
N HIS A 439 4.47 -12.82 -9.57
CA HIS A 439 3.37 -13.76 -9.63
C HIS A 439 2.45 -13.52 -8.41
N LYS A 440 1.18 -13.21 -8.69
CA LYS A 440 0.21 -12.77 -7.67
C LYS A 440 -0.77 -13.87 -7.30
N LYS A 441 -1.70 -14.18 -8.23
CA LYS A 441 -2.73 -15.22 -8.07
C LYS A 441 -2.36 -16.52 -8.77
N VAL A 442 -1.75 -16.40 -9.95
CA VAL A 442 -1.31 -17.52 -10.78
C VAL A 442 0.11 -17.23 -11.28
N PRO A 443 0.89 -18.27 -11.61
CA PRO A 443 2.13 -18.10 -12.35
C PRO A 443 1.88 -17.32 -13.64
N ASN A 444 2.69 -16.30 -13.87
CA ASN A 444 2.64 -15.48 -15.07
C ASN A 444 4.04 -14.94 -15.36
N PHE A 445 4.72 -15.56 -16.31
CA PHE A 445 6.07 -15.17 -16.75
C PHE A 445 6.07 -14.04 -17.78
N ASN A 446 4.89 -13.58 -18.20
CA ASN A 446 4.76 -12.45 -19.13
C ASN A 446 3.82 -11.37 -18.56
N PRO A 447 4.17 -10.76 -17.42
CA PRO A 447 3.35 -9.72 -16.82
C PRO A 447 3.42 -8.43 -17.66
N LYS A 448 2.31 -7.70 -17.74
CA LYS A 448 2.26 -6.38 -18.40
C LYS A 448 3.25 -5.38 -17.80
N GLU A 449 3.55 -5.51 -16.51
CA GLU A 449 4.47 -4.65 -15.77
C GLU A 449 5.41 -5.50 -14.90
N LEU A 450 6.70 -5.19 -14.96
CA LEU A 450 7.71 -5.77 -14.07
C LEU A 450 7.61 -5.18 -12.66
N PHE A 451 7.99 -5.97 -11.67
CA PHE A 451 8.10 -5.48 -10.31
C PHE A 451 9.42 -4.73 -10.14
N ILE A 452 9.39 -3.47 -9.72
CA ILE A 452 10.58 -2.63 -9.57
C ILE A 452 10.51 -1.85 -8.25
N LYS A 453 11.59 -1.88 -7.46
CA LYS A 453 11.76 -1.12 -6.22
C LYS A 453 13.08 -0.38 -6.21
N GLY A 454 13.02 0.95 -6.07
CA GLY A 454 14.17 1.82 -5.78
C GLY A 454 15.27 1.92 -6.85
N ILE A 455 15.10 1.27 -8.01
CA ILE A 455 16.04 1.35 -9.13
C ILE A 455 16.01 2.75 -9.73
N ASP A 456 17.16 3.24 -10.18
CA ASP A 456 17.26 4.61 -10.68
C ASP A 456 16.42 4.88 -11.93
N THR A 457 15.96 3.83 -12.63
CA THR A 457 14.98 3.90 -13.72
C THR A 457 13.61 4.40 -13.27
N VAL A 458 13.21 4.19 -12.00
CA VAL A 458 11.91 4.65 -11.49
C VAL A 458 11.99 5.98 -10.73
N LYS A 459 13.19 6.53 -10.53
CA LYS A 459 13.37 7.85 -9.90
C LYS A 459 13.10 8.96 -10.91
N GLN A 460 12.27 9.93 -10.53
CA GLN A 460 11.88 11.07 -11.37
C GLN A 460 13.07 11.95 -11.78
N ASP A 461 14.19 11.87 -11.04
CA ASP A 461 15.35 12.75 -11.21
C ASP A 461 16.31 12.28 -12.33
N ASN A 462 16.19 11.04 -12.82
CA ASN A 462 17.16 10.48 -13.77
C ASN A 462 16.74 10.63 -15.24
N LYS A 463 16.66 11.88 -15.70
CA LYS A 463 16.30 12.23 -17.10
C LYS A 463 17.23 11.61 -18.15
N ARG A 464 18.48 11.26 -17.80
CA ARG A 464 19.46 10.63 -18.72
C ARG A 464 19.15 9.16 -18.96
N VAL A 465 18.86 8.40 -17.90
CA VAL A 465 18.47 6.99 -18.01
C VAL A 465 17.13 6.85 -18.73
N GLN A 466 16.16 7.71 -18.43
CA GLN A 466 14.86 7.76 -19.13
C GLN A 466 15.02 8.06 -20.63
N ARG A 467 15.87 9.04 -21.00
CA ARG A 467 16.19 9.34 -22.41
C ARG A 467 16.96 8.22 -23.09
N PHE A 468 17.84 7.51 -22.38
CA PHE A 468 18.55 6.36 -22.91
C PHE A 468 17.59 5.19 -23.18
N ILE A 469 16.72 4.85 -22.23
CA ILE A 469 15.69 3.81 -22.39
C ILE A 469 14.72 4.16 -23.52
N GLY A 470 14.29 5.43 -23.63
CA GLY A 470 13.45 5.90 -24.75
C GLY A 470 14.10 5.66 -26.11
N ARG A 471 15.37 6.05 -26.27
CA ARG A 471 16.16 5.84 -27.50
C ARG A 471 16.37 4.36 -27.81
N MET A 472 16.60 3.52 -26.79
CA MET A 472 16.78 2.08 -26.98
C MET A 472 15.45 1.38 -27.33
N ARG A 473 14.31 1.84 -26.77
CA ARG A 473 12.98 1.33 -27.14
C ARG A 473 12.66 1.66 -28.59
N GLU A 474 12.87 2.90 -29.04
CA GLU A 474 12.68 3.27 -30.46
C GLU A 474 13.56 2.45 -31.41
N LYS A 475 14.82 2.22 -31.02
CA LYS A 475 15.81 1.56 -31.90
C LYS A 475 15.66 0.04 -31.98
N TYR A 476 15.11 -0.60 -30.95
CA TYR A 476 15.09 -2.07 -30.85
C TYR A 476 13.69 -2.64 -30.59
N GLN A 477 12.60 -1.87 -30.69
CA GLN A 477 11.23 -2.35 -30.43
C GLN A 477 10.85 -3.60 -31.25
N SER A 478 11.42 -3.77 -32.45
CA SER A 478 11.23 -4.92 -33.33
C SER A 478 12.21 -6.08 -33.10
N LYS A 479 13.21 -5.90 -32.22
CA LYS A 479 14.29 -6.86 -31.93
C LYS A 479 14.41 -7.24 -30.45
N ILE A 480 13.64 -6.61 -29.56
CA ILE A 480 13.56 -6.98 -28.16
C ILE A 480 12.58 -8.15 -28.08
N PRO A 481 13.04 -9.40 -27.83
CA PRO A 481 12.11 -10.46 -27.47
C PRO A 481 11.36 -10.02 -26.20
N ASP A 482 10.09 -10.41 -26.11
CA ASP A 482 9.19 -10.09 -25.00
C ASP A 482 9.97 -10.13 -23.67
N PRO A 483 9.92 -9.12 -22.78
CA PRO A 483 10.75 -9.08 -21.57
C PRO A 483 10.65 -10.32 -20.66
N GLY A 484 9.59 -11.13 -20.79
CA GLY A 484 9.53 -12.46 -20.21
C GLY A 484 10.55 -13.45 -20.79
N ILE A 485 10.80 -13.43 -22.10
CA ILE A 485 11.69 -14.34 -22.84
C ILE A 485 13.17 -14.09 -22.52
N ALA A 486 13.61 -12.84 -22.34
CA ALA A 486 15.03 -12.52 -22.07
C ALA A 486 15.51 -12.90 -20.66
N LEU A 487 14.59 -13.17 -19.72
CA LEU A 487 14.88 -13.74 -18.40
C LEU A 487 14.65 -15.26 -18.35
N VAL A 488 13.96 -15.82 -19.35
CA VAL A 488 13.59 -17.25 -19.46
C VAL A 488 14.55 -18.03 -20.37
N MET A 489 15.20 -17.38 -21.34
CA MET A 489 16.38 -17.93 -22.05
C MET A 489 17.58 -17.89 -21.12
#